data_AF-A0A955FPA5-F1
#
_entry.id   AF-A0A955FPA5-F1
#
_cell.length_a   1.000
_cell.length_b   1.000
_cell.length_c   1.000
_cell.angle_alpha   90.00
_cell.angle_beta   90.00
_cell.angle_gamma   90.00
#
_symmetry.space_group_name_H-M   'P 1'
#
loop_
_entity.id
_entity.type
_entity.pdbx_description
1 polymer ?
#
loop_
_entity_poly.entity_id
_entity_poly.type
_entity_poly.pdbx_seq_one_letter_code
_entity_poly.pdbx_strand_id
1 'polypeptide(L)'
;MDIVQRNTRYVPFTQQASCCVPTSIQMIMYRNDIPLIPAEELGYYLGLTVSPENKHLFYNPRTSDEPPSTAGYGTQIFVPEFKPNKVFEKLGIPLSFEIISANSLNNEKNLMDQLKDIEAQNLDALLCFNHGVIIGEYKPHSGHVAVFDRIIDNEIQLVDASSKQPKWRLVQPSLMFEAIKKHGLQNSAGIWIFEKI
;
A
#
# COMPACT_ATOMS: atom_id res chain seq x y z
N MET A 1 18.14 11.64 10.13
CA MET A 1 16.87 11.13 9.58
C MET A 1 15.81 12.11 10.04
N ASP A 2 15.45 13.06 9.18
CA ASP A 2 14.62 14.20 9.57
C ASP A 2 13.14 13.81 9.64
N ILE A 3 12.52 14.05 10.79
CA ILE A 3 11.09 13.85 11.01
C ILE A 3 10.37 15.11 10.46
N VAL A 4 9.92 15.06 9.20
CA VAL A 4 9.21 16.18 8.56
C VAL A 4 7.71 16.07 8.83
N GLN A 5 7.25 16.58 9.99
CA GLN A 5 5.84 16.50 10.40
C GLN A 5 4.96 17.68 9.94
N ARG A 6 5.49 18.68 9.22
CA ARG A 6 4.80 19.98 9.17
C ARG A 6 3.66 20.13 8.16
N ASN A 7 3.44 19.19 7.26
CA ASN A 7 2.33 19.28 6.30
C ASN A 7 2.04 17.88 5.72
N THR A 8 1.29 17.04 6.42
CA THR A 8 0.88 15.71 5.94
C THR A 8 -0.63 15.69 5.67
N ARG A 9 -1.08 15.01 4.60
CA ARG A 9 -2.51 14.84 4.32
C ARG A 9 -3.18 13.76 5.17
N TYR A 10 -2.39 12.91 5.84
CA TYR A 10 -2.89 11.71 6.51
C TYR A 10 -2.47 11.64 7.98
N VAL A 11 -3.36 11.11 8.82
CA VAL A 11 -3.00 10.68 10.17
C VAL A 11 -2.43 9.26 10.07
N PRO A 12 -1.19 9.01 10.52
CA PRO A 12 -0.56 7.71 10.37
C PRO A 12 -1.17 6.68 11.33
N PHE A 13 -1.50 5.50 10.80
CA PHE A 13 -1.86 4.34 11.60
C PHE A 13 -0.69 3.36 11.69
N THR A 14 -0.74 2.48 12.70
CA THR A 14 0.22 1.38 12.82
C THR A 14 -0.48 0.07 12.53
N GLN A 15 0.06 -0.67 11.57
CA GLN A 15 -0.51 -1.95 11.18
C GLN A 15 -0.26 -3.02 12.25
N GLN A 16 -1.18 -3.98 12.31
CA GLN A 16 -0.84 -5.34 12.72
C GLN A 16 0.10 -6.00 11.68
N ALA A 17 0.86 -7.02 12.07
CA ALA A 17 1.70 -7.77 11.14
C ALA A 17 0.89 -8.20 9.91
N SER A 18 1.48 -8.15 8.70
CA SER A 18 0.84 -8.50 7.43
C SER A 18 -0.37 -7.66 6.98
N CYS A 19 -0.77 -6.64 7.75
CA CYS A 19 -1.91 -5.76 7.46
C CYS A 19 -1.53 -4.41 6.81
N CYS A 20 -0.46 -4.33 6.01
CA CYS A 20 -0.01 -3.07 5.42
C CYS A 20 -1.08 -2.46 4.49
N VAL A 21 -1.70 -3.29 3.64
CA VAL A 21 -2.78 -2.87 2.73
C VAL A 21 -4.03 -2.39 3.48
N PRO A 22 -4.68 -3.19 4.35
CA PRO A 22 -5.91 -2.74 5.01
C PRO A 22 -5.66 -1.52 5.91
N THR A 23 -4.51 -1.44 6.60
CA THR A 23 -4.19 -0.27 7.42
C THR A 23 -3.97 0.99 6.58
N SER A 24 -3.39 0.85 5.38
CA SER A 24 -3.23 1.98 4.46
C SER A 24 -4.56 2.44 3.87
N ILE A 25 -5.46 1.51 3.57
CA ILE A 25 -6.84 1.85 3.18
C ILE A 25 -7.58 2.55 4.33
N GLN A 26 -7.39 2.12 5.59
CA GLN A 26 -7.98 2.82 6.74
C GLN A 26 -7.48 4.27 6.87
N MET A 27 -6.22 4.57 6.53
CA MET A 27 -5.73 5.95 6.52
C MET A 27 -6.45 6.79 5.45
N ILE A 28 -6.73 6.22 4.27
CA ILE A 28 -7.54 6.85 3.22
C ILE A 28 -8.99 7.04 3.67
N MET A 29 -9.59 6.01 4.28
CA MET A 29 -10.95 6.08 4.82
C MET A 29 -11.07 7.20 5.86
N TYR A 30 -10.11 7.27 6.79
CA TYR A 30 -10.08 8.30 7.82
C TYR A 30 -9.96 9.71 7.23
N ARG A 31 -9.09 9.91 6.22
CA ARG A 31 -8.96 11.19 5.51
C ARG A 31 -10.28 11.63 4.85
N ASN A 32 -11.10 10.67 4.43
CA ASN A 32 -12.34 10.91 3.69
C ASN A 32 -13.61 10.86 4.56
N ASP A 33 -13.48 10.90 5.89
CA ASP A 33 -14.58 10.78 6.85
C ASP A 33 -15.43 9.51 6.65
N ILE A 34 -14.80 8.43 6.20
CA ILE A 34 -15.44 7.11 6.04
C ILE A 34 -15.28 6.34 7.35
N PRO A 35 -16.37 5.78 7.92
CA PRO A 35 -16.29 4.96 9.13
C PRO A 35 -15.30 3.81 8.99
N LEU A 36 -14.39 3.69 9.96
CA LEU A 36 -13.38 2.65 9.97
C LEU A 36 -13.98 1.29 10.35
N ILE A 37 -13.56 0.25 9.66
CA ILE A 37 -13.74 -1.15 10.07
C ILE A 37 -12.40 -1.73 10.52
N PRO A 38 -12.35 -2.78 11.36
CA PRO A 38 -11.10 -3.40 11.78
C PRO A 38 -10.20 -3.81 10.60
N ALA A 39 -8.88 -3.58 10.71
CA ALA A 39 -7.93 -3.87 9.64
C ALA A 39 -7.89 -5.37 9.31
N GLU A 40 -8.09 -6.23 10.31
CA GLU A 40 -8.17 -7.67 10.10
C GLU A 40 -9.44 -8.05 9.31
N GLU A 41 -10.58 -7.42 9.59
CA GLU A 41 -11.83 -7.66 8.85
C GLU A 41 -11.70 -7.23 7.39
N LEU A 42 -11.23 -5.99 7.14
CA LEU A 42 -10.94 -5.53 5.79
C LEU A 42 -9.93 -6.44 5.09
N GLY A 43 -8.85 -6.79 5.79
CA GLY A 43 -7.81 -7.70 5.32
C GLY A 43 -8.39 -9.06 4.93
N TYR A 44 -9.29 -9.63 5.75
CA TYR A 44 -9.96 -10.89 5.46
C TYR A 44 -10.73 -10.84 4.14
N TYR A 45 -11.48 -9.76 3.86
CA TYR A 45 -12.18 -9.66 2.58
C TYR A 45 -11.23 -9.41 1.40
N LEU A 46 -10.08 -8.76 1.64
CA LEU A 46 -8.98 -8.61 0.67
C LEU A 46 -8.09 -9.87 0.56
N GLY A 47 -8.52 -11.01 1.09
CA GLY A 47 -7.82 -12.29 0.98
C GLY A 47 -6.57 -12.42 1.84
N LEU A 48 -6.45 -11.65 2.93
CA LEU A 48 -5.32 -11.72 3.87
C LEU A 48 -5.03 -13.17 4.26
N THR A 49 -3.82 -13.61 3.90
CA THR A 49 -3.26 -14.91 4.21
C THR A 49 -1.96 -14.73 5.00
N VAL A 50 -1.82 -15.44 6.12
CA VAL A 50 -0.65 -15.36 7.01
C VAL A 50 0.00 -16.73 7.18
N SER A 51 1.25 -16.78 7.64
CA SER A 51 1.90 -18.05 7.97
C SER A 51 1.22 -18.72 9.19
N PRO A 52 1.23 -20.07 9.30
CA PRO A 52 0.56 -20.78 10.39
C PRO A 52 1.11 -20.37 11.77
N GLU A 53 2.41 -20.09 11.85
CA GLU A 53 3.09 -19.59 13.06
C GLU A 53 2.49 -18.27 13.57
N ASN A 54 1.98 -17.41 12.69
CA ASN A 54 1.42 -16.11 13.02
C ASN A 54 -0.09 -16.14 13.23
N LYS A 55 -0.76 -17.29 12.99
CA LYS A 55 -2.21 -17.43 13.11
C LYS A 55 -2.77 -16.91 14.44
N HIS A 56 -2.04 -17.18 15.53
CA HIS A 56 -2.43 -16.80 16.89
C HIS A 56 -2.52 -15.28 17.14
N LEU A 57 -1.95 -14.47 16.24
CA LEU A 57 -2.02 -13.00 16.32
C LEU A 57 -3.34 -12.45 15.77
N PHE A 58 -4.15 -13.27 15.11
CA PHE A 58 -5.36 -12.87 14.40
C PHE A 58 -6.57 -13.63 14.94
N TYR A 59 -7.74 -13.02 14.86
CA TYR A 59 -9.01 -13.64 15.25
C TYR A 59 -9.42 -14.79 14.32
N ASN A 60 -9.38 -14.58 13.00
CA ASN A 60 -9.77 -15.60 12.01
C ASN A 60 -9.05 -15.44 10.65
N PRO A 61 -7.71 -15.61 10.61
CA PRO A 61 -6.97 -15.39 9.38
C PRO A 61 -7.09 -16.61 8.45
N ARG A 62 -6.89 -16.40 7.14
CA ARG A 62 -6.51 -17.50 6.25
C ARG A 62 -5.04 -17.84 6.49
N THR A 63 -4.70 -19.11 6.42
CA THR A 63 -3.32 -19.58 6.57
C THR A 63 -2.89 -20.41 5.37
N SER A 64 -1.61 -20.35 5.05
CA SER A 64 -0.97 -21.18 4.03
C SER A 64 0.43 -21.54 4.52
N ASP A 65 0.88 -22.78 4.31
CA ASP A 65 2.22 -23.22 4.72
C ASP A 65 3.33 -22.51 3.91
N GLU A 66 3.02 -22.16 2.66
CA GLU A 66 3.89 -21.40 1.77
C GLU A 66 3.28 -20.02 1.44
N PRO A 67 4.09 -18.98 1.16
CA PRO A 67 3.59 -17.70 0.73
C PRO A 67 2.74 -17.83 -0.55
N PRO A 68 1.52 -17.28 -0.59
CA PRO A 68 0.63 -17.42 -1.75
C PRO A 68 1.08 -16.62 -2.98
N SER A 69 2.11 -15.78 -2.84
CA SER A 69 2.63 -14.95 -3.93
C SER A 69 4.13 -14.70 -3.79
N THR A 70 4.74 -14.23 -4.88
CA THR A 70 6.14 -13.75 -4.85
C THR A 70 6.32 -12.47 -4.03
N ALA A 71 5.23 -11.80 -3.63
CA ALA A 71 5.23 -10.69 -2.68
C ALA A 71 5.31 -11.14 -1.21
N GLY A 72 5.04 -12.40 -0.91
CA GLY A 72 5.00 -12.96 0.44
C GLY A 72 3.58 -13.21 0.95
N TYR A 73 3.44 -13.22 2.28
CA TYR A 73 2.15 -13.25 2.99
C TYR A 73 1.51 -11.86 2.99
N GLY A 74 0.17 -11.80 3.10
CA GLY A 74 -0.58 -10.55 3.03
C GLY A 74 -1.90 -10.71 2.26
N THR A 75 -2.49 -9.58 1.87
CA THR A 75 -3.69 -9.54 1.02
C THR A 75 -3.42 -10.05 -0.39
N GLN A 76 -4.41 -10.68 -1.02
CA GLN A 76 -4.28 -11.34 -2.32
C GLN A 76 -5.12 -10.61 -3.39
N ILE A 77 -4.97 -9.28 -3.48
CA ILE A 77 -5.84 -8.43 -4.32
C ILE A 77 -5.77 -8.71 -5.83
N PHE A 78 -4.74 -9.44 -6.27
CA PHE A 78 -4.58 -9.90 -7.64
C PHE A 78 -5.55 -11.04 -8.00
N VAL A 79 -6.12 -11.72 -7.00
CA VAL A 79 -7.14 -12.76 -7.18
C VAL A 79 -8.51 -12.11 -7.44
N PRO A 80 -9.26 -12.54 -8.48
CA PRO A 80 -10.51 -11.89 -8.88
C PRO A 80 -11.59 -11.76 -7.80
N GLU A 81 -11.71 -12.67 -6.85
CA GLU A 81 -12.67 -12.56 -5.73
C GLU A 81 -12.25 -11.56 -4.64
N PHE A 82 -10.97 -11.24 -4.52
CA PHE A 82 -10.41 -10.34 -3.49
C PHE A 82 -10.11 -8.93 -4.02
N LYS A 83 -10.59 -8.60 -5.22
CA LYS A 83 -10.41 -7.27 -5.80
C LYS A 83 -11.04 -6.18 -4.92
N PRO A 84 -10.33 -5.05 -4.65
CA PRO A 84 -10.81 -4.01 -3.74
C PRO A 84 -12.22 -3.50 -4.06
N ASN A 85 -12.54 -3.19 -5.31
CA ASN A 85 -13.90 -2.70 -5.67
C ASN A 85 -15.03 -3.66 -5.26
N LYS A 86 -14.83 -4.98 -5.42
CA LYS A 86 -15.83 -5.97 -4.98
C LYS A 86 -15.95 -6.02 -3.46
N VAL A 87 -14.82 -5.88 -2.77
CA VAL A 87 -14.77 -5.84 -1.30
C VAL A 87 -15.44 -4.58 -0.78
N PHE A 88 -15.18 -3.43 -1.40
CA PHE A 88 -15.77 -2.15 -1.04
C PHE A 88 -17.28 -2.16 -1.21
N GLU A 89 -17.77 -2.65 -2.35
CA GLU A 89 -19.20 -2.87 -2.57
C GLU A 89 -19.81 -3.79 -1.49
N LYS A 90 -19.17 -4.92 -1.20
CA LYS A 90 -19.64 -5.89 -0.21
C LYS A 90 -19.71 -5.32 1.22
N LEU A 91 -18.79 -4.43 1.57
CA LEU A 91 -18.67 -3.85 2.91
C LEU A 91 -19.34 -2.47 3.02
N GLY A 92 -19.95 -1.97 1.95
CA GLY A 92 -20.53 -0.62 1.93
C GLY A 92 -19.50 0.49 2.12
N ILE A 93 -18.26 0.28 1.69
CA ILE A 93 -17.20 1.29 1.72
C ILE A 93 -17.31 2.13 0.45
N PRO A 94 -17.57 3.46 0.54
CA PRO A 94 -17.78 4.32 -0.63
C PRO A 94 -16.45 4.76 -1.25
N LEU A 95 -15.66 3.78 -1.70
CA LEU A 95 -14.39 4.01 -2.40
C LEU A 95 -14.40 3.26 -3.74
N SER A 96 -13.79 3.86 -4.75
CA SER A 96 -13.32 3.20 -5.96
C SER A 96 -11.82 2.88 -5.84
N PHE A 97 -11.35 1.97 -6.68
CA PHE A 97 -9.96 1.53 -6.75
C PHE A 97 -9.54 1.25 -8.18
N GLU A 98 -8.40 1.82 -8.56
CA GLU A 98 -7.73 1.58 -9.84
C GLU A 98 -6.22 1.42 -9.66
N ILE A 99 -5.55 0.78 -10.64
CA ILE A 99 -4.09 0.58 -10.60
C ILE A 99 -3.47 1.17 -11.86
N ILE A 100 -2.57 2.14 -11.68
CA ILE A 100 -1.55 2.46 -12.68
C ILE A 100 -0.41 1.45 -12.50
N SER A 101 -0.35 0.49 -13.41
CA SER A 101 0.56 -0.65 -13.30
C SER A 101 2.05 -0.26 -13.45
N ALA A 102 2.94 -1.08 -12.90
CA ALA A 102 4.39 -0.95 -13.10
C ALA A 102 4.84 -1.01 -14.58
N ASN A 103 4.01 -1.54 -15.49
CA ASN A 103 4.31 -1.57 -16.93
C ASN A 103 3.92 -0.28 -17.65
N SER A 104 2.92 0.45 -17.17
CA SER A 104 2.60 1.78 -17.69
C SER A 104 3.60 2.84 -17.22
N LEU A 105 4.35 2.54 -16.14
CA LEU A 105 5.43 3.38 -15.63
C LEU A 105 6.75 3.07 -16.36
N ASN A 106 7.05 3.86 -17.38
CA ASN A 106 8.18 3.60 -18.29
C ASN A 106 9.53 4.05 -17.73
N ASN A 107 9.54 5.12 -16.94
CA ASN A 107 10.74 5.72 -16.37
C ASN A 107 10.38 6.55 -15.12
N GLU A 108 11.41 7.01 -14.41
CA GLU A 108 11.28 7.87 -13.23
C GLU A 108 10.46 9.14 -13.51
N LYS A 109 10.68 9.79 -14.66
CA LYS A 109 9.94 11.01 -15.02
C LYS A 109 8.43 10.72 -15.09
N ASN A 110 8.04 9.64 -15.75
CA ASN A 110 6.65 9.25 -15.87
C ASN A 110 6.03 8.88 -14.51
N LEU A 111 6.75 8.21 -13.61
CA LEU A 111 6.31 8.02 -12.22
C LEU A 111 6.04 9.37 -11.55
N MET A 112 6.98 10.31 -11.63
CA MET A 112 6.84 11.61 -10.98
C MET A 112 5.73 12.47 -11.59
N ASP A 113 5.53 12.42 -12.91
CA ASP A 113 4.43 13.12 -13.57
C ASP A 113 3.09 12.60 -13.03
N GLN A 114 2.89 11.28 -12.93
CA GLN A 114 1.66 10.69 -12.36
C GLN A 114 1.43 11.07 -10.90
N LEU A 115 2.48 11.05 -10.06
CA LEU A 115 2.34 11.42 -8.64
C LEU A 115 2.00 12.92 -8.46
N LYS A 116 2.57 13.79 -9.31
CA LYS A 116 2.23 15.22 -9.33
C LYS A 116 0.79 15.44 -9.76
N ASP A 117 0.31 14.71 -10.76
CA ASP A 117 -1.08 14.80 -11.21
C ASP A 117 -2.06 14.33 -10.13
N ILE A 118 -1.72 13.24 -9.41
CA ILE A 118 -2.49 12.72 -8.28
C ILE A 118 -2.55 13.75 -7.13
N GLU A 119 -1.41 14.35 -6.79
CA GLU A 119 -1.33 15.38 -5.75
C GLU A 119 -2.13 16.63 -6.14
N ALA A 120 -1.99 17.11 -7.38
CA ALA A 120 -2.68 18.29 -7.88
C ALA A 120 -4.21 18.12 -7.90
N GLN A 121 -4.68 16.91 -8.20
CA GLN A 121 -6.11 16.56 -8.15
C GLN A 121 -6.60 16.19 -6.74
N ASN A 122 -5.71 16.23 -5.75
CA ASN A 122 -5.99 15.88 -4.35
C ASN A 122 -6.53 14.44 -4.17
N LEU A 123 -6.16 13.53 -5.07
CA LEU A 123 -6.56 12.13 -5.03
C LEU A 123 -5.79 11.35 -3.95
N ASP A 124 -6.40 10.26 -3.50
CA ASP A 124 -5.77 9.29 -2.60
C ASP A 124 -4.98 8.25 -3.41
N ALA A 125 -3.78 7.93 -2.95
CA ALA A 125 -3.00 6.88 -3.59
C ALA A 125 -2.13 6.09 -2.62
N LEU A 126 -1.92 4.82 -2.94
CA LEU A 126 -0.92 3.96 -2.33
C LEU A 126 0.15 3.59 -3.35
N LEU A 127 1.38 3.37 -2.89
CA LEU A 127 2.45 2.83 -3.72
C LEU A 127 2.71 1.39 -3.32
N CYS A 128 2.65 0.48 -4.30
CA CYS A 128 2.96 -0.93 -4.12
C CYS A 128 4.32 -1.27 -4.74
N PHE A 129 5.27 -1.67 -3.89
CA PHE A 129 6.67 -1.79 -4.23
C PHE A 129 7.40 -2.87 -3.42
N ASN A 130 8.64 -3.18 -3.80
CA ASN A 130 9.51 -4.08 -3.05
C ASN A 130 10.23 -3.29 -1.95
N HIS A 131 9.90 -3.57 -0.70
CA HIS A 131 10.43 -2.87 0.46
C HIS A 131 11.93 -3.04 0.64
N GLY A 132 12.46 -4.22 0.33
CA GLY A 132 13.89 -4.52 0.41
C GLY A 132 14.74 -3.52 -0.38
N VAL A 133 14.26 -3.11 -1.57
CA VAL A 133 14.96 -2.10 -2.39
C VAL A 133 15.07 -0.76 -1.66
N ILE A 134 13.99 -0.29 -1.03
CA ILE A 134 13.95 1.00 -0.32
C ILE A 134 14.88 1.03 0.90
N ILE A 135 15.13 -0.11 1.54
CA ILE A 135 16.03 -0.22 2.70
C ILE A 135 17.47 -0.63 2.33
N GLY A 136 17.78 -0.74 1.02
CA GLY A 136 19.12 -1.04 0.52
C GLY A 136 19.49 -2.53 0.47
N GLU A 137 18.56 -3.43 0.80
CA GLU A 137 18.77 -4.88 0.77
C GLU A 137 17.63 -5.55 0.01
N TYR A 138 17.80 -5.75 -1.31
CA TYR A 138 16.79 -6.46 -2.09
C TYR A 138 16.51 -7.84 -1.49
N LYS A 139 15.26 -8.05 -1.08
CA LYS A 139 14.78 -9.32 -0.55
C LYS A 139 13.57 -9.76 -1.38
N PRO A 140 13.58 -10.99 -1.93
CA PRO A 140 12.35 -11.56 -2.48
C PRO A 140 11.29 -11.65 -1.36
N HIS A 141 10.00 -11.64 -1.72
CA HIS A 141 8.89 -11.71 -0.75
C HIS A 141 8.83 -10.56 0.26
N SER A 142 9.33 -9.37 -0.12
CA SER A 142 9.24 -8.15 0.69
C SER A 142 8.27 -7.14 0.08
N GLY A 143 7.13 -7.61 -0.42
CA GLY A 143 6.08 -6.72 -0.91
C GLY A 143 5.57 -5.78 0.19
N HIS A 144 5.38 -4.51 -0.15
CA HIS A 144 4.87 -3.53 0.78
C HIS A 144 4.03 -2.47 0.09
N VAL A 145 3.15 -1.87 0.88
CA VAL A 145 2.28 -0.79 0.46
C VAL A 145 2.34 0.32 1.49
N ALA A 146 2.54 1.54 1.03
CA ALA A 146 2.51 2.76 1.84
C ALA A 146 1.68 3.83 1.14
N VAL A 147 1.12 4.76 1.91
CA VAL A 147 0.34 5.87 1.38
C VAL A 147 1.28 6.88 0.72
N PHE A 148 0.93 7.33 -0.48
CA PHE A 148 1.55 8.51 -1.10
C PHE A 148 0.95 9.79 -0.48
N ASP A 149 1.78 10.55 0.22
CA ASP A 149 1.36 11.83 0.79
C ASP A 149 1.48 12.95 -0.24
N ARG A 150 2.69 13.24 -0.71
CA ARG A 150 3.00 14.40 -1.56
C ARG A 150 4.44 14.36 -2.06
N ILE A 151 4.79 15.32 -2.92
CA ILE A 151 6.17 15.60 -3.33
C ILE A 151 6.76 16.74 -2.50
N ILE A 152 7.94 16.53 -1.91
CA ILE A 152 8.70 17.55 -1.18
C ILE A 152 10.11 17.58 -1.75
N ASP A 153 10.57 18.74 -2.26
CA ASP A 153 11.92 18.91 -2.80
C ASP A 153 12.30 17.83 -3.84
N ASN A 154 11.35 17.46 -4.71
CA ASN A 154 11.42 16.37 -5.68
C ASN A 154 11.55 14.94 -5.12
N GLU A 155 11.38 14.75 -3.81
CA GLU A 155 11.26 13.44 -3.18
C GLU A 155 9.81 13.06 -2.94
N ILE A 156 9.55 11.75 -2.91
CA ILE A 156 8.24 11.18 -2.64
C ILE A 156 8.08 11.01 -1.13
N GLN A 157 7.13 11.72 -0.53
CA GLN A 157 6.78 11.52 0.86
C GLN A 157 5.77 10.36 0.99
N LEU A 158 6.13 9.37 1.80
CA LEU A 158 5.28 8.24 2.16
C LEU A 158 4.76 8.38 3.58
N VAL A 159 3.53 7.90 3.82
CA VAL A 159 3.03 7.55 5.16
C VAL A 159 2.98 6.02 5.29
N ASP A 160 3.86 5.46 6.12
CA ASP A 160 4.07 4.03 6.25
C ASP A 160 3.36 3.45 7.48
N ALA A 161 2.49 2.47 7.25
CA ALA A 161 1.78 1.77 8.31
C ALA A 161 2.69 0.89 9.18
N SER A 162 3.87 0.51 8.68
CA SER A 162 4.81 -0.39 9.37
C SER A 162 5.18 0.10 10.77
N SER A 163 5.26 -0.81 11.73
CA SER A 163 5.77 -0.52 13.08
C SER A 163 7.30 -0.47 13.15
N LYS A 164 7.99 -0.95 12.11
CA LYS A 164 9.45 -1.10 12.09
C LYS A 164 10.18 0.09 11.48
N GLN A 165 9.46 1.13 11.08
CA GLN A 165 9.99 2.24 10.27
C GLN A 165 9.37 3.57 10.70
N PRO A 166 10.03 4.70 10.38
CA PRO A 166 9.43 6.02 10.56
C PRO A 166 8.11 6.12 9.79
N LYS A 167 7.12 6.78 10.41
CA LYS A 167 5.79 6.96 9.80
C LYS A 167 5.83 7.83 8.56
N TRP A 168 6.65 8.88 8.57
CA TRP A 168 6.87 9.72 7.40
C TRP A 168 8.28 9.47 6.88
N ARG A 169 8.39 9.25 5.56
CA ARG A 169 9.67 9.02 4.90
C ARG A 169 9.71 9.73 3.56
N LEU A 170 10.86 10.35 3.27
CA LEU A 170 11.18 10.81 1.92
C LEU A 170 11.91 9.68 1.19
N VAL A 171 11.52 9.47 -0.07
CA VAL A 171 12.12 8.46 -0.95
C VAL A 171 12.47 9.11 -2.27
N GLN A 172 13.69 8.89 -2.72
CA GLN A 172 14.17 9.32 -4.03
C GLN A 172 13.34 8.66 -5.15
N PRO A 173 12.89 9.41 -6.16
CA PRO A 173 12.04 8.87 -7.22
C PRO A 173 12.68 7.71 -8.00
N SER A 174 13.99 7.80 -8.28
CA SER A 174 14.76 6.73 -8.91
C SER A 174 14.68 5.41 -8.13
N LEU A 175 14.84 5.48 -6.81
CA LEU A 175 14.78 4.33 -5.91
C LEU A 175 13.35 3.77 -5.82
N MET A 176 12.33 4.62 -5.76
CA MET A 176 10.93 4.18 -5.78
C MET A 176 10.57 3.51 -7.10
N PHE A 177 11.00 4.09 -8.22
CA PHE A 177 10.79 3.48 -9.54
C PHE A 177 11.42 2.09 -9.61
N GLU A 178 12.68 1.94 -9.19
CA GLU A 178 13.34 0.64 -9.13
C GLU A 178 12.58 -0.35 -8.23
N ALA A 179 12.13 0.09 -7.05
CA ALA A 179 11.39 -0.73 -6.11
C ALA A 179 10.05 -1.23 -6.67
N ILE A 180 9.33 -0.39 -7.41
CA ILE A 180 8.10 -0.76 -8.13
C ILE A 180 8.43 -1.78 -9.24
N LYS A 181 9.46 -1.54 -10.05
CA LYS A 181 9.86 -2.46 -11.14
C LYS A 181 10.27 -3.82 -10.62
N LYS A 182 11.06 -3.87 -9.54
CA LYS A 182 11.50 -5.13 -8.88
C LYS A 182 10.37 -5.88 -8.20
N HIS A 183 9.30 -5.19 -7.78
CA HIS A 183 8.12 -5.86 -7.24
C HIS A 183 7.35 -6.62 -8.32
N GLY A 184 7.22 -6.03 -9.51
CA GLY A 184 6.68 -6.70 -10.69
C GLY A 184 5.14 -6.71 -10.79
N LEU A 185 4.65 -6.76 -12.03
CA LEU A 185 3.22 -6.68 -12.36
C LEU A 185 2.38 -7.80 -11.72
N GLN A 186 2.94 -9.00 -11.63
CA GLN A 186 2.28 -10.18 -11.07
C GLN A 186 1.89 -10.00 -9.59
N ASN A 187 2.51 -9.03 -8.90
CA ASN A 187 2.20 -8.67 -7.52
C ASN A 187 1.42 -7.35 -7.42
N SER A 188 0.83 -6.88 -8.52
CA SER A 188 0.09 -5.60 -8.57
C SER A 188 0.95 -4.36 -8.27
N ALA A 189 2.26 -4.42 -8.54
CA ALA A 189 3.15 -3.28 -8.38
C ALA A 189 2.68 -2.05 -9.19
N GLY A 190 2.84 -0.86 -8.61
CA GLY A 190 2.45 0.40 -9.25
C GLY A 190 1.87 1.41 -8.28
N ILE A 191 1.05 2.32 -8.81
CA ILE A 191 0.30 3.31 -8.06
C ILE A 191 -1.14 2.85 -7.98
N TRP A 192 -1.68 2.76 -6.78
CA TRP A 192 -3.07 2.38 -6.53
C TRP A 192 -3.85 3.63 -6.19
N ILE A 193 -4.82 4.01 -7.02
CA ILE A 193 -5.62 5.23 -6.88
C ILE A 193 -6.95 4.88 -6.21
N PHE A 194 -7.40 5.75 -5.32
CA PHE A 194 -8.67 5.64 -4.62
C PHE A 194 -9.44 6.94 -4.77
N GLU A 195 -10.75 6.84 -4.99
CA GLU A 195 -11.65 7.99 -5.04
C GLU A 195 -12.90 7.70 -4.20
N LYS A 196 -13.39 8.72 -3.47
CA LYS A 196 -14.66 8.62 -2.76
C LYS A 196 -15.82 8.73 -3.75
N ILE A 197 -16.76 7.79 -3.69
CA ILE A 197 -17.98 7.74 -4.52
C ILE A 197 -19.15 8.40 -3.78
#